data_AF-A0A117IST8-F1
#
_entry.id   AF-A0A117IST8-F1
#
_cell.length_a   1.000
_cell.length_b   1.000
_cell.length_c   1.000
_cell.angle_alpha   90.00
_cell.angle_beta   90.00
_cell.angle_gamma   90.00
#
_symmetry.space_group_name_H-M   'P 1'
#
loop_
_entity.id
_entity.type
_entity.pdbx_description
1 polymer ?
#
loop_
_entity_poly.entity_id
_entity_poly.type
_entity_poly.pdbx_seq_one_letter_code
_entity_poly.pdbx_strand_id
1 'polypeptide(L)' 'MEEIEAVYEDGVFKPLRKPHLHDREKVVIVVKERVVTEKFLQKLEKLSEALPKFENPSRLIEEDRR' A
#
# COMPACT_ATOMS: atom_id res chain seq x y z
N MET A 1 7.10 18.73 -8.83
CA MET A 1 7.65 17.37 -9.02
C MET A 1 6.50 16.50 -9.49
N GLU A 2 6.60 15.95 -10.69
CA GLU A 2 5.61 15.01 -11.23
C GLU A 2 6.02 13.60 -10.82
N GLU A 3 5.12 12.83 -10.21
CA GLU A 3 5.35 11.41 -9.93
C GLU A 3 4.82 10.59 -11.10
N ILE A 4 5.70 9.88 -11.79
CA ILE A 4 5.36 9.04 -12.93
C ILE A 4 5.26 7.60 -12.45
N GLU A 5 4.04 7.05 -12.47
CA GLU A 5 3.84 5.63 -12.23
C GLU A 5 4.10 4.85 -13.52
N ALA A 6 4.87 3.76 -13.43
CA ALA A 6 5.26 2.94 -14.58
C ALA A 6 5.27 1.45 -14.21
N VAL A 7 5.02 0.61 -15.20
CA VAL A 7 5.21 -0.83 -15.12
C VAL A 7 6.56 -1.18 -15.74
N TYR A 8 7.30 -2.07 -15.11
CA TYR A 8 8.55 -2.58 -15.66
C TYR A 8 8.30 -3.90 -16.38
N GLU A 9 8.53 -3.91 -17.70
CA GLU A 9 8.34 -5.09 -18.55
C GLU A 9 9.53 -5.21 -19.51
N ASP A 10 10.15 -6.39 -19.56
CA ASP A 10 11.25 -6.73 -20.48
C ASP A 10 12.41 -5.71 -20.51
N GLY A 11 12.75 -5.13 -19.35
CA GLY A 11 13.84 -4.16 -19.27
C GLY A 11 13.42 -2.69 -19.46
N VAL A 12 12.14 -2.43 -19.74
CA VAL A 12 11.62 -1.10 -20.10
C VAL A 12 10.59 -0.62 -19.08
N PHE A 13 10.75 0.61 -18.58
CA PHE A 13 9.74 1.30 -17.78
C PHE A 13 8.67 1.91 -18.70
N LYS A 14 7.48 1.33 -18.69
CA LYS A 14 6.31 1.80 -19.46
C LYS A 14 5.42 2.64 -18.55
N PRO A 15 5.31 3.96 -18.76
CA PRO A 15 4.52 4.81 -17.89
C PRO A 15 3.03 4.53 -18.08
N LEU A 16 2.26 4.52 -16.97
CA LEU A 16 0.81 4.33 -16.99
C LEU A 16 0.08 5.54 -17.63
N ARG A 17 0.71 6.71 -17.59
CA ARG A 17 0.24 7.95 -18.22
C ARG A 17 1.40 8.63 -18.93
N LYS A 18 1.12 9.30 -20.05
CA LYS A 18 2.16 10.01 -20.81
C LYS A 18 2.75 11.14 -19.93
N PRO A 19 4.04 11.06 -19.57
CA PRO A 19 4.66 12.08 -18.74
C PRO A 19 4.99 13.33 -19.55
N HIS A 20 5.08 14.48 -18.89
CA HIS A 20 5.43 15.74 -19.53
C HIS A 20 6.95 15.92 -19.64
N LEU A 21 7.60 15.05 -20.44
CA LEU A 21 9.04 15.03 -20.65
C LEU A 21 9.40 15.35 -22.11
N HIS A 22 10.55 15.99 -22.31
CA HIS A 22 11.15 16.19 -23.62
C HIS A 22 11.75 14.90 -24.17
N ASP A 23 11.90 14.83 -25.50
CA ASP A 23 12.58 13.69 -26.12
C ASP A 23 14.03 13.60 -25.63
N ARG A 24 14.46 12.38 -25.27
CA ARG A 24 15.79 12.06 -24.70
C ARG A 24 16.11 12.77 -23.37
N GLU A 25 15.11 13.26 -22.66
CA GLU A 25 15.30 13.82 -21.32
C GLU A 25 15.79 12.75 -20.34
N LYS A 26 16.85 13.06 -19.59
CA LYS A 26 17.39 12.17 -18.56
C LYS A 26 16.60 12.37 -17.26
N VAL A 27 16.06 11.29 -16.73
CA VAL A 27 15.29 11.30 -15.48
C VAL A 27 15.91 10.38 -14.44
N VAL A 28 15.64 10.66 -13.16
CA VAL A 28 16.00 9.80 -12.03
C VAL A 28 14.79 8.96 -11.67
N ILE A 29 14.97 7.64 -11.59
CA ILE A 29 13.91 6.71 -11.19
C ILE A 29 14.02 6.45 -9.69
N VAL A 30 12.93 6.69 -8.97
CA VAL A 30 12.81 6.34 -7.55
C VAL A 30 11.83 5.18 -7.43
N VAL A 31 12.34 4.00 -7.09
CA VAL A 31 11.51 2.83 -6.81
C VAL A 31 11.04 2.92 -5.37
N LYS A 32 9.77 3.28 -5.16
CA LYS A 32 9.13 3.24 -3.84
C LYS A 32 8.62 1.83 -3.59
N GLU A 33 9.16 1.12 -2.60
CA GLU A 33 8.55 -0.12 -2.12
C GLU A 33 7.17 0.20 -1.54
N ARG A 34 6.12 -0.46 -2.04
CA ARG A 34 4.79 -0.36 -1.44
C ARG A 34 4.82 -1.06 -0.07
N VAL A 35 4.63 -0.29 1.00
CA VAL A 35 4.53 -0.79 2.38
C VAL A 35 3.40 -1.82 2.53
N VAL A 36 2.32 -1.65 1.75
CA VAL A 36 1.21 -2.61 1.65
C VAL A 36 1.55 -3.64 0.58
N THR A 37 2.24 -4.69 1.00
CA THR A 37 2.46 -5.89 0.18
C THR A 37 1.27 -6.84 0.30
N GLU A 38 1.09 -7.76 -0.65
CA GLU A 38 0.12 -8.85 -0.50
C GLU A 38 0.34 -9.63 0.80
N LYS A 39 1.60 -9.79 1.23
CA LYS A 39 1.95 -10.38 2.53
C LYS A 39 1.41 -9.58 3.71
N PHE A 40 1.39 -8.25 3.62
CA PHE A 40 0.80 -7.39 4.65
C PHE A 40 -0.73 -7.55 4.70
N LEU A 41 -1.39 -7.61 3.54
CA LEU A 41 -2.83 -7.88 3.45
C LEU A 41 -3.20 -9.26 4.02
N GLN A 42 -2.44 -10.30 3.68
CA GLN A 42 -2.64 -11.65 4.23
C GLN A 42 -2.43 -11.70 5.75
N LYS A 43 -1.49 -10.91 6.29
CA LYS A 43 -1.31 -10.81 7.75
C LYS A 43 -2.49 -10.10 8.42
N LEU A 44 -3.02 -9.05 7.82
CA LEU A 44 -4.21 -8.34 8.29
C LEU A 44 -5.44 -9.26 8.33
N GLU A 45 -5.64 -10.06 7.29
CA GLU A 45 -6.75 -11.01 7.20
C GLU A 45 -6.67 -12.05 8.32
N LYS A 46 -5.50 -12.68 8.51
CA LYS A 46 -5.29 -13.64 9.61
C LYS A 46 -5.47 -13.03 11.00
N LEU A 47 -5.03 -11.77 11.20
CA LEU A 47 -5.27 -11.06 12.45
C LEU A 47 -6.77 -10.81 12.68
N SER A 48 -7.51 -10.46 11.63
CA SER A 48 -8.95 -10.25 11.72
C SER A 48 -9.72 -11.53 12.07
N GLU A 49 -9.24 -12.70 11.63
CA GLU A 49 -9.81 -14.00 11.97
C GLU A 49 -9.47 -14.44 13.39
N ALA A 50 -8.25 -14.12 13.86
CA ALA A 50 -7.78 -14.49 15.18
C ALA A 50 -8.34 -13.61 16.30
N LEU A 51 -8.83 -12.40 15.97
CA LEU A 51 -9.44 -11.51 16.94
C LEU A 51 -10.84 -12.04 17.32
N PRO A 52 -11.13 -12.18 18.63
CA PRO A 52 -12.47 -12.56 19.07
C PRO A 52 -13.48 -11.54 18.54
N LYS A 53 -14.56 -12.01 17.92
CA LYS A 53 -15.67 -11.13 17.55
C LYS A 53 -16.38 -10.69 18.84
N PHE A 54 -15.98 -9.54 19.38
CA PHE A 54 -16.65 -8.97 20.54
C PHE A 54 -18.00 -8.39 20.09
N GLU A 55 -19.08 -9.08 20.46
CA GLU A 55 -20.46 -8.64 20.17
C GLU A 55 -20.84 -7.33 20.86
N ASN A 56 -20.09 -6.89 21.89
CA ASN A 56 -20.31 -5.60 22.56
C ASN A 56 -19.02 -5.06 23.21
N PRO A 57 -18.14 -4.38 22.45
CA PRO A 57 -16.93 -3.77 22.99
C PRO A 57 -17.21 -2.74 24.09
N SER A 58 -18.37 -2.09 24.03
CA SER A 58 -18.76 -1.01 24.95
C SER A 58 -18.94 -1.46 26.40
N ARG A 59 -19.40 -2.70 26.63
CA ARG A 59 -19.60 -3.22 28.01
C ARG A 59 -18.29 -3.52 28.73
N LEU A 60 -17.29 -4.01 28.00
CA LEU A 60 -15.95 -4.30 28.55
C LEU A 60 -15.22 -3.03 29.01
N ILE A 61 -15.42 -1.91 28.31
CA ILE A 61 -14.77 -0.62 28.64
C ILE A 61 -15.41 0.03 29.88
N GLU A 62 -16.69 -0.27 30.18
CA GLU A 62 -17.38 0.22 31.38
C GLU A 62 -16.99 -0.54 32.65
N GLU A 63 -16.70 -1.85 32.55
CA GLU A 63 -16.24 -2.65 33.70
C GLU A 63 -14.81 -2.31 34.12
N ASP A 64 -13.91 -2.02 33.18
CA ASP A 64 -12.50 -1.66 33.45
C ASP A 64 -12.34 -0.22 34.02
N ARG A 65 -13.42 0.57 34.02
CA ARG A 65 -13.47 1.94 34.57
C ARG A 65 -13.93 2.02 36.04
N ARG A 66 -14.25 0.90 36.69
CA ARG A 66 -14.62 0.83 38.12
C ARG A 66 -13.44 0.45 39.00
#